data_AF-A0A8C9C804-F1
#
_entry.id   AF-A0A8C9C804-F1
#
_cell.length_a   1.000
_cell.length_b   1.000
_cell.length_c   1.000
_cell.angle_alpha   90.00
_cell.angle_beta   90.00
_cell.angle_gamma   90.00
#
_symmetry.space_group_name_H-M   'P 1'
#
loop_
_entity.id
_entity.type
_entity.pdbx_description
1 polymer ?
#
loop_
_entity_poly.entity_id
_entity_poly.type
_entity_poly.pdbx_seq_one_letter_code
_entity_poly.pdbx_strand_id
1 'polypeptide(L)'
;MLLGDLVLLPPVCLWHVLVQLVYFSLWQRTQGRPALHLSNGPGQEPVTIMTFNLTKIIKYGFQTWGPEGVIFYGDTNPEDDWFVLGLRDGRPEIPLHNHWAQLTVGAGPRLDDGRWHQMEVKIHADSVMVGLDGEEVLHLRQVSGPLANKPQPIMRIVLGGLLFPASKLWLQLVPALDGCLRREDWLDQQAQTSASVPTSLRSCAVESQPGIFFPPGTGAEFSLEDIPWPHVEPWAFSLDLGLQLAAGSGHLLALGTPENPFWLSLHLQDQKVMLSSVSGPGLALPLILGVTLQLKLTVSRVVLSQGTKKEILALPPVGPAPLLNLWAQTQGRLFLGALPVEASSASFCLDGLWAQGQRLDMDRALSRSNGTDTTIKSPPKNLL
;
A
#
# COMPACT_ATOMS: atom_id res chain seq x y z
N MET A 1 19.17 50.66 -59.73
CA MET A 1 17.91 51.25 -59.23
C MET A 1 17.47 50.38 -58.06
N LEU A 2 17.57 50.96 -56.85
CA LEU A 2 16.96 50.61 -55.56
C LEU A 2 17.17 49.24 -54.86
N LEU A 3 17.46 49.41 -53.56
CA LEU A 3 17.58 48.53 -52.40
C LEU A 3 16.32 47.72 -52.04
N GLY A 4 16.53 46.67 -51.22
CA GLY A 4 15.61 46.13 -50.19
C GLY A 4 14.94 44.81 -50.58
N ASP A 5 14.93 43.71 -49.83
CA ASP A 5 15.39 43.43 -48.48
C ASP A 5 15.81 41.95 -48.35
N LEU A 6 16.75 41.73 -47.44
CA LEU A 6 17.34 40.47 -47.04
C LEU A 6 16.58 39.95 -45.80
N VAL A 7 15.96 38.77 -45.84
CA VAL A 7 15.79 37.93 -44.64
C VAL A 7 16.13 36.48 -44.98
N LEU A 8 17.18 36.04 -44.30
CA LEU A 8 17.79 34.72 -44.30
C LEU A 8 16.87 33.63 -43.74
N LEU A 9 16.88 32.44 -44.35
CA LEU A 9 16.97 31.17 -43.60
C LEU A 9 17.78 30.14 -44.43
N PRO A 10 18.92 29.62 -43.91
CA PRO A 10 19.73 28.60 -44.58
C PRO A 10 19.30 27.16 -44.21
N PRO A 11 19.82 26.15 -44.92
CA PRO A 11 19.27 24.80 -44.96
C PRO A 11 19.82 23.95 -43.81
N VAL A 12 18.94 23.41 -42.97
CA VAL A 12 19.29 22.34 -42.03
C VAL A 12 18.25 21.24 -42.13
N CYS A 13 18.61 20.27 -42.96
CA CYS A 13 18.56 18.83 -42.67
C CYS A 13 17.29 18.28 -42.02
N LEU A 14 16.56 17.41 -42.75
CA LEU A 14 16.49 15.93 -42.61
C LEU A 14 16.70 15.25 -41.22
N TRP A 15 16.84 16.00 -40.14
CA TRP A 15 17.05 15.56 -38.77
C TRP A 15 15.72 15.41 -38.02
N HIS A 16 14.68 16.14 -38.42
CA HIS A 16 13.37 16.06 -37.76
C HIS A 16 12.57 14.79 -38.06
N VAL A 17 12.82 14.13 -39.19
CA VAL A 17 12.13 12.86 -39.52
C VAL A 17 12.79 11.66 -38.82
N LEU A 18 14.12 11.69 -38.62
CA LEU A 18 14.83 10.67 -37.83
C LEU A 18 14.59 10.82 -36.33
N VAL A 19 14.51 12.05 -35.80
CA VAL A 19 14.18 12.28 -34.38
C VAL A 19 12.75 11.87 -34.07
N GLN A 20 11.78 12.02 -34.98
CA GLN A 20 10.43 11.49 -34.76
C GLN A 20 10.35 9.97 -34.79
N LEU A 21 11.12 9.26 -35.64
CA LEU A 21 11.17 7.78 -35.61
C LEU A 21 11.94 7.24 -34.41
N VAL A 22 12.98 7.94 -33.94
CA VAL A 22 13.72 7.59 -32.70
C VAL A 22 12.89 7.93 -31.45
N TYR A 23 12.13 9.03 -31.44
CA TYR A 23 11.15 9.31 -30.39
C TYR A 23 9.97 8.34 -30.44
N PHE A 24 9.45 7.96 -31.61
CA PHE A 24 8.36 6.98 -31.68
C PHE A 24 8.81 5.58 -31.22
N SER A 25 10.05 5.19 -31.55
CA SER A 25 10.63 3.91 -31.09
C SER A 25 11.10 3.93 -29.63
N LEU A 26 11.51 5.09 -29.08
CA LEU A 26 11.75 5.26 -27.63
C LEU A 26 10.45 5.41 -26.84
N TRP A 27 9.40 6.02 -27.41
CA TRP A 27 8.09 6.18 -26.77
C TRP A 27 7.29 4.87 -26.77
N GLN A 28 7.44 4.05 -27.82
CA GLN A 28 6.97 2.66 -27.82
C GLN A 28 7.79 1.74 -26.89
N ARG A 29 9.01 2.14 -26.50
CA ARG A 29 9.80 1.44 -25.47
C ARG A 29 9.42 1.83 -24.04
N THR A 30 8.79 3.00 -23.85
CA THR A 30 8.34 3.49 -22.54
C THR A 30 6.90 3.16 -22.19
N GLN A 31 6.12 2.57 -23.10
CA GLN A 31 4.93 1.84 -22.67
C GLN A 31 5.37 0.51 -22.04
N GLY A 32 5.80 0.60 -20.78
CA GLY A 32 5.97 -0.57 -19.93
C GLY A 32 4.71 -1.42 -20.02
N ARG A 33 4.88 -2.73 -20.16
CA ARG A 33 3.77 -3.68 -20.24
C ARG A 33 2.77 -3.41 -19.11
N PRO A 34 1.45 -3.48 -19.35
CA PRO A 34 0.46 -3.10 -18.35
C PRO A 34 0.71 -3.86 -17.05
N ALA A 35 0.95 -3.12 -15.98
CA ALA A 35 1.19 -3.66 -14.65
C ALA A 35 -0.14 -3.67 -13.88
N LEU A 36 -0.49 -4.86 -13.40
CA LEU A 36 -1.67 -5.12 -12.59
C LEU A 36 -1.38 -4.74 -11.14
N HIS A 37 -2.25 -3.94 -10.56
CA HIS A 37 -2.19 -3.56 -9.15
C HIS A 37 -2.80 -4.64 -8.26
N LEU A 38 -2.08 -5.04 -7.20
CA LEU A 38 -2.59 -5.90 -6.14
C LEU A 38 -3.45 -5.06 -5.19
N SER A 39 -4.59 -5.62 -4.78
CA SER A 39 -5.63 -4.91 -4.05
C SER A 39 -5.14 -4.46 -2.66
N ASN A 40 -5.51 -3.23 -2.28
CA ASN A 40 -5.00 -2.56 -1.10
C ASN A 40 -6.08 -2.29 -0.04
N GLY A 41 -6.70 -3.30 0.56
CA GLY A 41 -7.58 -3.03 1.69
C GLY A 41 -7.93 -4.24 2.53
N PRO A 42 -8.22 -4.05 3.83
CA PRO A 42 -8.81 -5.09 4.66
C PRO A 42 -10.12 -5.59 4.03
N GLY A 43 -10.22 -6.91 3.83
CA GLY A 43 -11.45 -7.55 3.36
C GLY A 43 -11.76 -7.40 1.87
N GLN A 44 -10.80 -6.97 1.02
CA GLN A 44 -11.01 -6.94 -0.42
C GLN A 44 -10.95 -8.35 -1.03
N GLU A 45 -11.87 -8.62 -1.96
CA GLU A 45 -11.90 -9.84 -2.76
C GLU A 45 -10.65 -9.94 -3.63
N PRO A 46 -10.19 -11.16 -3.98
CA PRO A 46 -8.99 -11.32 -4.77
C PRO A 46 -9.09 -10.64 -6.13
N VAL A 47 -7.94 -10.14 -6.62
CA VAL A 47 -7.87 -9.36 -7.86
C VAL A 47 -8.33 -10.18 -9.07
N THR A 48 -7.95 -11.45 -9.13
CA THR A 48 -8.43 -12.39 -10.14
C THR A 48 -8.23 -13.82 -9.67
N ILE A 49 -9.06 -14.71 -10.20
CA ILE A 49 -8.98 -16.16 -9.99
C ILE A 49 -8.78 -16.78 -11.38
N MET A 50 -7.82 -17.70 -11.48
CA MET A 50 -7.50 -18.38 -12.72
C MET A 50 -7.12 -19.83 -12.48
N THR A 51 -7.09 -20.62 -13.56
CA THR A 51 -6.65 -22.01 -13.53
C THR A 51 -5.29 -22.14 -14.20
N PHE A 52 -4.43 -22.96 -13.62
CA PHE A 52 -3.04 -23.13 -14.01
C PHE A 52 -2.69 -24.60 -14.17
N ASN A 53 -1.97 -24.94 -15.23
CA ASN A 53 -1.43 -26.28 -15.43
C ASN A 53 -0.03 -26.37 -14.81
N LEU A 54 0.14 -27.18 -13.75
CA LEU A 54 1.39 -27.29 -12.98
C LEU A 54 2.60 -27.78 -13.77
N THR A 55 2.43 -28.25 -15.01
CA THR A 55 3.55 -28.60 -15.90
C THR A 55 4.22 -27.36 -16.53
N LYS A 56 3.64 -26.17 -16.38
CA LYS A 56 4.16 -24.92 -16.95
C LYS A 56 4.96 -24.12 -15.92
N ILE A 57 5.88 -23.30 -16.43
CA ILE A 57 6.69 -22.36 -15.64
C ILE A 57 5.93 -21.04 -15.50
N ILE A 58 5.98 -20.43 -14.32
CA ILE A 58 5.39 -19.11 -14.06
C ILE A 58 6.52 -18.08 -14.02
N LYS A 59 6.42 -17.03 -14.86
CA LYS A 59 7.35 -15.88 -14.87
C LYS A 59 6.60 -14.55 -14.81
N TYR A 60 6.95 -13.69 -13.87
CA TYR A 60 6.35 -12.36 -13.74
C TYR A 60 7.33 -11.35 -13.14
N GLY A 61 7.09 -10.07 -13.44
CA GLY A 61 7.72 -8.97 -12.74
C GLY A 61 6.91 -8.61 -11.50
N PHE A 62 7.57 -8.38 -10.38
CA PHE A 62 6.98 -7.94 -9.13
C PHE A 62 7.69 -6.69 -8.60
N GLN A 63 6.94 -5.74 -8.07
CA GLN A 63 7.45 -4.52 -7.45
C GLN A 63 6.56 -4.15 -6.26
N THR A 64 7.15 -3.82 -5.11
CA THR A 64 6.42 -3.32 -3.95
C THR A 64 7.32 -2.49 -3.04
N TRP A 65 6.70 -1.67 -2.19
CA TRP A 65 7.32 -1.06 -1.02
C TRP A 65 6.78 -1.68 0.29
N GLY A 66 5.81 -2.59 0.19
CA GLY A 66 5.16 -3.26 1.31
C GLY A 66 6.02 -4.40 1.86
N PRO A 67 6.30 -4.44 3.17
CA PRO A 67 7.13 -5.48 3.76
C PRO A 67 6.38 -6.78 4.07
N GLU A 68 5.04 -6.77 4.03
CA GLU A 68 4.20 -7.91 4.38
C GLU A 68 2.98 -7.94 3.45
N GLY A 69 2.51 -9.13 3.07
CA GLY A 69 1.33 -9.26 2.22
C GLY A 69 1.31 -10.51 1.34
N VAL A 70 0.16 -10.83 0.75
CA VAL A 70 0.01 -11.98 -0.17
C VAL A 70 0.18 -11.53 -1.61
N ILE A 71 1.04 -12.21 -2.35
CA ILE A 71 1.19 -12.02 -3.79
C ILE A 71 0.28 -12.99 -4.54
N PHE A 72 0.38 -14.29 -4.23
CA PHE A 72 -0.44 -15.36 -4.82
C PHE A 72 -0.89 -16.36 -3.76
N TYR A 73 -2.09 -16.87 -3.92
CA TYR A 73 -2.55 -18.09 -3.27
C TYR A 73 -2.89 -19.12 -4.35
N GLY A 74 -2.62 -20.39 -4.10
CA GLY A 74 -3.02 -21.44 -5.01
C GLY A 74 -3.40 -22.74 -4.32
N ASP A 75 -4.38 -23.44 -4.91
CA ASP A 75 -4.90 -24.69 -4.37
C ASP A 75 -5.30 -25.69 -5.46
N THR A 76 -5.14 -26.97 -5.15
CA THR A 76 -5.87 -28.04 -5.86
C THR A 76 -7.08 -28.51 -5.06
N ASN A 77 -7.02 -28.37 -3.73
CA ASN A 77 -8.13 -28.52 -2.80
C ASN A 77 -7.98 -27.47 -1.69
N PRO A 78 -8.93 -26.53 -1.52
CA PRO A 78 -8.80 -25.44 -0.55
C PRO A 78 -8.75 -25.90 0.92
N GLU A 79 -9.17 -27.13 1.23
CA GLU A 79 -9.15 -27.63 2.61
C GLU A 79 -7.80 -28.21 3.01
N ASP A 80 -7.14 -28.97 2.12
CA ASP A 80 -5.98 -29.79 2.49
C ASP A 80 -4.86 -29.85 1.44
N ASP A 81 -4.88 -29.04 0.38
CA ASP A 81 -3.79 -28.94 -0.59
C ASP A 81 -3.69 -27.53 -1.20
N TRP A 82 -2.93 -26.68 -0.53
CA TRP A 82 -2.74 -25.28 -0.87
C TRP A 82 -1.33 -24.75 -0.54
N PHE A 83 -0.99 -23.65 -1.20
CA PHE A 83 0.18 -22.84 -0.89
C PHE A 83 -0.14 -21.35 -0.99
N VAL A 84 0.68 -20.54 -0.33
CA VAL A 84 0.67 -19.09 -0.42
C VAL A 84 2.08 -18.65 -0.78
N LEU A 85 2.21 -17.64 -1.64
CA LEU A 85 3.42 -16.88 -1.83
C LEU A 85 3.15 -15.45 -1.36
N GLY A 86 3.83 -15.06 -0.28
CA GLY A 86 3.70 -13.74 0.31
C GLY A 86 5.06 -13.14 0.65
N LEU A 87 5.02 -11.96 1.26
CA LEU A 87 6.16 -11.32 1.88
C LEU A 87 6.00 -11.30 3.40
N ARG A 88 7.12 -11.41 4.11
CA ARG A 88 7.26 -11.10 5.53
C ARG A 88 8.62 -10.45 5.76
N ASP A 89 8.63 -9.31 6.44
CA ASP A 89 9.84 -8.49 6.62
C ASP A 89 10.57 -8.22 5.28
N GLY A 90 9.78 -7.98 4.22
CA GLY A 90 10.22 -7.72 2.87
C GLY A 90 10.72 -8.95 2.10
N ARG A 91 10.77 -10.13 2.72
CA ARG A 91 11.32 -11.36 2.11
C ARG A 91 10.20 -12.31 1.67
N PRO A 92 10.37 -13.02 0.54
CA PRO A 92 9.48 -14.10 0.14
C PRO A 92 9.32 -15.16 1.21
N GLU A 93 8.07 -15.48 1.50
CA GLU A 93 7.67 -16.57 2.39
C GLU A 93 6.62 -17.44 1.69
N ILE A 94 6.77 -18.75 1.84
CA ILE A 94 5.91 -19.76 1.21
C ILE A 94 5.33 -20.67 2.29
N PRO A 95 4.18 -20.30 2.86
CA PRO A 95 3.34 -21.23 3.59
C PRO A 95 2.76 -22.28 2.64
N LEU A 96 2.88 -23.56 3.00
CA LEU A 96 2.32 -24.68 2.26
C LEU A 96 1.68 -25.67 3.24
N HIS A 97 0.54 -26.20 2.82
CA HIS A 97 -0.16 -27.27 3.51
C HIS A 97 -0.66 -28.30 2.49
N ASN A 98 -0.22 -29.54 2.66
CA ASN A 98 -0.74 -30.67 1.93
C ASN A 98 -0.72 -31.96 2.76
N HIS A 99 -1.14 -33.06 2.16
CA HIS A 99 -1.17 -34.38 2.80
C HIS A 99 0.20 -34.86 3.35
N TRP A 100 1.31 -34.35 2.82
CA TRP A 100 2.67 -34.74 3.23
C TRP A 100 3.28 -33.78 4.25
N ALA A 101 2.98 -32.48 4.17
CA ALA A 101 3.64 -31.47 4.96
C ALA A 101 2.77 -30.25 5.24
N GLN A 102 2.97 -29.66 6.42
CA GLN A 102 2.55 -28.30 6.74
C GLN A 102 3.79 -27.53 7.18
N LEU A 103 4.22 -26.57 6.36
CA LEU A 103 5.47 -25.85 6.59
C LEU A 103 5.38 -24.41 6.10
N THR A 104 6.33 -23.60 6.56
CA THR A 104 6.53 -22.24 6.08
C THR A 104 8.01 -22.07 5.79
N VAL A 105 8.33 -21.65 4.57
CA VAL A 105 9.71 -21.51 4.11
C VAL A 105 9.94 -20.10 3.61
N GLY A 106 10.92 -19.41 4.20
CA GLY A 106 11.44 -18.15 3.68
C GLY A 106 12.52 -18.38 2.63
N ALA A 107 12.57 -17.53 1.61
CA ALA A 107 13.56 -17.64 0.53
C ALA A 107 14.04 -16.28 0.04
N GLY A 108 15.33 -16.20 -0.31
CA GLY A 108 15.88 -15.09 -1.09
C GLY A 108 16.06 -13.75 -0.36
N PRO A 109 16.41 -12.69 -1.13
CA PRO A 109 16.61 -11.34 -0.62
C PRO A 109 15.28 -10.63 -0.31
N ARG A 110 15.40 -9.42 0.20
CA ARG A 110 14.27 -8.48 0.34
C ARG A 110 13.83 -7.96 -1.02
N LEU A 111 12.54 -7.71 -1.18
CA LEU A 111 11.87 -7.26 -2.40
C LEU A 111 11.01 -6.00 -2.21
N ASP A 112 11.01 -5.46 -0.99
CA ASP A 112 10.29 -4.25 -0.59
C ASP A 112 11.09 -2.97 -0.86
N ASP A 113 11.93 -2.98 -1.90
CA ASP A 113 12.86 -1.91 -2.26
C ASP A 113 12.33 -0.98 -3.37
N GLY A 114 11.09 -1.22 -3.81
CA GLY A 114 10.45 -0.47 -4.88
C GLY A 114 11.02 -0.73 -6.27
N ARG A 115 11.86 -1.74 -6.47
CA ARG A 115 12.39 -2.12 -7.78
C ARG A 115 11.61 -3.28 -8.37
N TRP A 116 11.71 -3.43 -9.68
CA TRP A 116 11.16 -4.59 -10.37
C TRP A 116 12.09 -5.78 -10.20
N HIS A 117 11.56 -6.84 -9.62
CA HIS A 117 12.20 -8.15 -9.52
C HIS A 117 11.52 -9.15 -10.43
N GLN A 118 12.30 -9.99 -11.10
CA GLN A 118 11.78 -11.11 -11.89
C GLN A 118 11.62 -12.33 -11.00
N MET A 119 10.38 -12.78 -10.86
CA MET A 119 10.02 -13.99 -10.15
C MET A 119 9.81 -15.13 -11.12
N GLU A 120 10.33 -16.30 -10.76
CA GLU A 120 10.11 -17.55 -11.48
C GLU A 120 9.70 -18.65 -10.52
N VAL A 121 8.61 -19.36 -10.82
CA VAL A 121 8.20 -20.56 -10.09
C VAL A 121 8.15 -21.72 -11.05
N LYS A 122 8.89 -22.79 -10.72
CA LYS A 122 8.96 -24.04 -11.49
C LYS A 122 8.49 -25.18 -10.62
N ILE A 123 7.59 -26.00 -11.14
CA ILE A 123 7.18 -27.24 -10.51
C ILE A 123 7.67 -28.37 -11.41
N HIS A 124 8.44 -29.28 -10.86
CA HIS A 124 8.98 -30.42 -11.58
C HIS A 124 8.89 -31.68 -10.72
N ALA A 125 8.13 -32.67 -11.19
CA ALA A 125 7.85 -33.91 -10.45
C ALA A 125 7.30 -33.64 -9.03
N ASP A 126 8.09 -33.90 -8.00
CA ASP A 126 7.80 -33.72 -6.58
C ASP A 126 8.49 -32.48 -5.97
N SER A 127 9.08 -31.63 -6.82
CA SER A 127 9.88 -30.48 -6.43
C SER A 127 9.28 -29.14 -6.87
N VAL A 128 9.46 -28.13 -6.03
CA VAL A 128 9.11 -26.73 -6.30
C VAL A 128 10.38 -25.90 -6.20
N MET A 129 10.70 -25.17 -7.26
CA MET A 129 11.84 -24.27 -7.33
C MET A 129 11.35 -22.83 -7.51
N VAL A 130 11.96 -21.91 -6.76
CA VAL A 130 11.69 -20.48 -6.87
C VAL A 130 12.98 -19.77 -7.26
N GLY A 131 12.90 -19.03 -8.35
CA GLY A 131 13.96 -18.19 -8.89
C GLY A 131 13.64 -16.71 -8.69
N LEU A 132 14.66 -15.93 -8.33
CA LEU A 132 14.62 -14.48 -8.21
C LEU A 132 15.75 -13.87 -9.03
N ASP A 133 15.40 -12.99 -9.96
CA ASP A 133 16.35 -12.27 -10.83
C ASP A 133 17.34 -13.18 -11.56
N GLY A 134 16.92 -14.42 -11.86
CA GLY A 134 17.72 -15.44 -12.54
C GLY A 134 18.43 -16.44 -11.62
N GLU A 135 18.43 -16.22 -10.31
CA GLU A 135 19.07 -17.09 -9.31
C GLU A 135 18.04 -17.98 -8.62
N GLU A 136 18.35 -19.27 -8.46
CA GLU A 136 17.52 -20.19 -7.66
C GLU A 136 17.72 -19.88 -6.17
N VAL A 137 16.67 -19.39 -5.52
CA VAL A 137 16.72 -19.03 -4.10
C VAL A 137 16.06 -20.07 -3.20
N LEU A 138 15.29 -20.98 -3.78
CA LEU A 138 14.66 -22.07 -3.05
C LEU A 138 14.44 -23.27 -3.95
N HIS A 139 14.69 -24.45 -3.39
CA HIS A 139 14.39 -25.74 -3.99
C HIS A 139 13.86 -26.68 -2.92
N LEU A 140 12.55 -26.88 -2.93
CA LEU A 140 11.88 -27.84 -2.07
C LEU A 140 11.69 -29.14 -2.84
N ARG A 141 12.13 -30.26 -2.27
CA ARG A 141 11.92 -31.61 -2.83
C ARG A 141 10.91 -32.36 -1.99
N GLN A 142 10.23 -33.32 -2.59
CA GLN A 142 9.24 -34.18 -1.93
C GLN A 142 8.09 -33.41 -1.27
N VAL A 143 7.78 -32.22 -1.81
CA VAL A 143 6.69 -31.37 -1.30
C VAL A 143 5.37 -31.63 -2.02
N SER A 144 5.35 -32.51 -3.01
CA SER A 144 4.13 -33.01 -3.65
C SER A 144 4.27 -34.50 -3.97
N GLY A 145 3.17 -35.24 -3.97
CA GLY A 145 3.15 -36.61 -4.49
C GLY A 145 3.45 -36.64 -5.99
N PRO A 146 3.73 -37.83 -6.57
CA PRO A 146 4.09 -37.95 -7.98
C PRO A 146 3.03 -37.32 -8.89
N LEU A 147 3.38 -36.22 -9.54
CA LEU A 147 2.51 -35.53 -10.50
C LEU A 147 2.17 -36.41 -11.72
N ALA A 148 2.98 -37.45 -11.95
CA ALA A 148 2.94 -38.35 -13.10
C ALA A 148 1.65 -39.18 -13.25
N ASN A 149 0.86 -39.37 -12.18
CA ASN A 149 -0.34 -40.22 -12.20
C ASN A 149 -1.67 -39.45 -12.22
N LYS A 150 -1.65 -38.11 -12.23
CA LYS A 150 -2.87 -37.29 -12.33
C LYS A 150 -2.97 -36.68 -13.73
N PRO A 151 -4.05 -36.91 -14.50
CA PRO A 151 -4.22 -36.29 -15.81
C PRO A 151 -4.35 -34.78 -15.63
N GLN A 152 -3.30 -34.04 -15.99
CA GLN A 152 -3.18 -32.58 -15.91
C GLN A 152 -3.69 -31.99 -14.59
N PRO A 153 -2.84 -31.89 -13.55
CA PRO A 153 -3.25 -31.24 -12.31
C PRO A 153 -3.45 -29.75 -12.58
N ILE A 154 -4.71 -29.37 -12.68
CA ILE A 154 -5.15 -27.99 -12.78
C ILE A 154 -5.21 -27.46 -11.35
N MET A 155 -4.52 -26.35 -11.11
CA MET A 155 -4.53 -25.64 -9.85
C MET A 155 -5.25 -24.32 -10.01
N ARG A 156 -6.02 -23.91 -9.01
CA ARG A 156 -6.58 -22.57 -8.96
C ARG A 156 -5.53 -21.63 -8.38
N ILE A 157 -5.31 -20.50 -9.04
CA ILE A 157 -4.41 -19.43 -8.59
C ILE A 157 -5.23 -18.16 -8.38
N VAL A 158 -4.95 -17.47 -7.30
CA VAL A 158 -5.64 -16.27 -6.83
C VAL A 158 -4.60 -15.19 -6.58
N LEU A 159 -4.83 -13.99 -7.12
CA LEU A 159 -3.89 -12.87 -6.99
C LEU A 159 -4.30 -11.91 -5.88
N GLY A 160 -3.33 -11.52 -5.05
CA GLY A 160 -3.49 -10.43 -4.07
C GLY A 160 -4.49 -10.72 -2.95
N GLY A 161 -4.71 -11.98 -2.60
CA GLY A 161 -5.67 -12.36 -1.56
C GLY A 161 -5.68 -13.85 -1.24
N LEU A 162 -6.43 -14.23 -0.21
CA LEU A 162 -6.62 -15.60 0.25
C LEU A 162 -8.09 -16.02 0.08
N LEU A 163 -8.36 -17.31 -0.19
CA LEU A 163 -9.72 -17.87 -0.19
C LEU A 163 -10.13 -18.46 1.17
N PHE A 164 -9.27 -18.35 2.18
CA PHE A 164 -9.55 -18.78 3.54
C PHE A 164 -9.07 -17.74 4.55
N PRO A 165 -9.57 -17.75 5.79
CA PRO A 165 -9.13 -16.80 6.82
C PRO A 165 -7.64 -16.92 7.13
N ALA A 166 -6.92 -15.80 7.19
CA ALA A 166 -5.48 -15.78 7.49
C ALA A 166 -5.10 -16.49 8.80
N SER A 167 -6.05 -16.65 9.72
CA SER A 167 -5.89 -17.43 10.96
C SER A 167 -5.64 -18.93 10.74
N LYS A 168 -5.94 -19.49 9.55
CA LYS A 168 -5.56 -20.86 9.16
C LYS A 168 -4.07 -20.98 8.81
N LEU A 169 -3.36 -19.88 8.55
CA LEU A 169 -1.91 -19.90 8.34
C LEU A 169 -1.21 -20.18 9.67
N TRP A 170 -0.24 -21.10 9.66
CA TRP A 170 0.55 -21.41 10.84
C TRP A 170 1.27 -20.17 11.40
N LEU A 171 1.91 -19.42 10.50
CA LEU A 171 2.39 -18.07 10.77
C LEU A 171 1.45 -17.07 10.11
N GLN A 172 0.60 -16.43 10.91
CA GLN A 172 -0.34 -15.43 10.42
C GLN A 172 0.41 -14.27 9.76
N LEU A 173 -0.14 -13.78 8.65
CA LEU A 173 0.31 -12.56 7.99
C LEU A 173 -0.90 -11.69 7.66
N VAL A 174 -0.65 -10.39 7.48
CA VAL A 174 -1.63 -9.44 6.93
C VAL A 174 -1.75 -9.72 5.42
N PRO A 175 -2.92 -10.10 4.88
CA PRO A 175 -2.98 -10.50 3.47
C PRO A 175 -2.88 -9.36 2.46
N ALA A 176 -3.29 -8.15 2.83
CA ALA A 176 -3.26 -6.99 1.95
C ALA A 176 -1.82 -6.66 1.55
N LEU A 177 -1.61 -6.32 0.27
CA LEU A 177 -0.30 -5.99 -0.26
C LEU A 177 -0.39 -4.93 -1.36
N ASP A 178 0.30 -3.80 -1.15
CA ASP A 178 0.49 -2.80 -2.20
C ASP A 178 1.63 -3.17 -3.13
N GLY A 179 1.30 -4.02 -4.10
CA GLY A 179 2.23 -4.54 -5.07
C GLY A 179 1.76 -4.36 -6.51
N CYS A 180 2.74 -4.42 -7.41
CA CYS A 180 2.54 -4.33 -8.84
C CYS A 180 3.07 -5.59 -9.52
N LEU A 181 2.24 -6.19 -10.38
CA LEU A 181 2.59 -7.34 -11.18
C LEU A 181 2.67 -6.94 -12.65
N ARG A 182 3.86 -7.07 -13.26
CA ARG A 182 4.03 -6.88 -14.69
C ARG A 182 4.07 -8.22 -15.41
N ARG A 183 3.34 -8.29 -16.52
CA ARG A 183 3.35 -9.46 -17.39
C ARG A 183 4.71 -9.58 -18.09
N GLU A 184 5.53 -10.55 -17.69
CA GLU A 184 6.71 -10.93 -18.46
C GLU A 184 6.34 -12.01 -19.49
N ASP A 185 5.91 -13.18 -19.02
CA ASP A 185 5.29 -14.23 -19.83
C ASP A 185 4.28 -14.96 -18.93
N TRP A 186 3.11 -14.36 -18.73
CA TRP A 186 1.97 -15.15 -18.27
C TRP A 186 1.57 -16.02 -19.45
N LEU A 187 1.99 -17.30 -19.44
CA LEU A 187 1.34 -18.47 -20.05
C LEU A 187 0.67 -18.30 -21.43
N ASP A 188 0.88 -19.26 -22.34
CA ASP A 188 0.07 -19.43 -23.56
C ASP A 188 -1.38 -18.93 -23.40
N GLN A 189 -1.84 -18.17 -24.40
CA GLN A 189 -3.20 -17.62 -24.49
C GLN A 189 -4.34 -18.66 -24.33
N GLN A 190 -4.04 -19.95 -24.26
CA GLN A 190 -4.98 -21.06 -24.06
C GLN A 190 -5.30 -21.40 -22.59
N ALA A 191 -4.64 -20.79 -21.60
CA ALA A 191 -5.05 -20.95 -20.18
C ALA A 191 -6.25 -20.04 -19.78
N GLN A 192 -6.82 -19.31 -20.73
CA GLN A 192 -8.03 -18.50 -20.54
C GLN A 192 -9.29 -19.33 -20.80
N THR A 193 -9.58 -20.29 -19.94
CA THR A 193 -10.94 -20.84 -19.83
C THR A 193 -11.46 -20.52 -18.44
N SER A 194 -12.38 -19.55 -18.38
CA SER A 194 -13.10 -19.06 -17.18
C SER A 194 -12.33 -18.21 -16.17
N ALA A 195 -11.66 -17.14 -16.61
CA ALA A 195 -11.39 -16.01 -15.71
C ALA A 195 -12.68 -15.18 -15.58
N SER A 196 -13.20 -15.02 -14.36
CA SER A 196 -14.13 -13.92 -14.07
C SER A 196 -13.38 -12.61 -14.31
N VAL A 197 -13.85 -11.81 -15.27
CA VAL A 197 -13.29 -10.49 -15.56
C VAL A 197 -13.45 -9.64 -14.29
N PRO A 198 -12.35 -9.15 -13.66
CA PRO A 198 -12.47 -8.31 -12.48
C PRO A 198 -13.17 -7.01 -12.85
N THR A 199 -14.13 -6.59 -12.02
CA THR A 199 -14.92 -5.38 -12.20
C THR A 199 -14.11 -4.08 -12.06
N SER A 200 -12.85 -4.13 -11.61
CA SER A 200 -11.95 -2.96 -11.60
C SER A 200 -10.46 -3.33 -11.63
N LEU A 201 -9.93 -3.68 -12.80
CA LEU A 201 -8.47 -3.80 -13.02
C LEU A 201 -7.81 -2.42 -12.87
N ARG A 202 -7.22 -2.12 -11.72
CA ARG A 202 -6.40 -0.90 -11.53
C ARG A 202 -5.01 -1.11 -12.11
N SER A 203 -4.51 -0.09 -12.81
CA SER A 203 -3.14 -0.09 -13.36
C SER A 203 -2.17 0.53 -12.36
N CYS A 204 -0.97 0.00 -12.28
CA CYS A 204 0.10 0.60 -11.51
C CYS A 204 0.65 1.88 -12.14
N ALA A 205 1.12 2.80 -11.29
CA ALA A 205 1.85 3.98 -11.74
C ALA A 205 3.23 3.59 -12.28
N VAL A 206 3.74 4.34 -13.26
CA VAL A 206 5.03 4.08 -13.91
C VAL A 206 6.21 4.40 -12.98
N GLU A 207 6.05 5.38 -12.09
CA GLU A 207 7.00 5.78 -11.05
C GLU A 207 6.28 5.81 -9.70
N SER A 208 6.86 5.15 -8.70
CA SER A 208 6.33 5.09 -7.33
C SER A 208 7.41 5.45 -6.32
N GLN A 209 7.02 6.14 -5.25
CA GLN A 209 7.84 6.45 -4.10
C GLN A 209 7.21 5.89 -2.82
N PRO A 210 8.00 5.62 -1.77
CA PRO A 210 7.47 5.09 -0.52
C PRO A 210 6.67 6.16 0.24
N GLY A 211 5.48 5.79 0.72
CA GLY A 211 4.59 6.65 1.50
C GLY A 211 3.11 6.44 1.16
N ILE A 212 2.22 7.15 1.85
CA ILE A 212 0.78 6.92 1.84
C ILE A 212 0.10 8.16 1.25
N PHE A 213 -0.64 7.98 0.16
CA PHE A 213 -1.35 9.07 -0.49
C PHE A 213 -2.85 9.02 -0.18
N PHE A 214 -3.37 10.14 0.29
CA PHE A 214 -4.79 10.38 0.53
C PHE A 214 -5.32 11.37 -0.52
N PRO A 215 -6.00 10.90 -1.57
CA PRO A 215 -6.78 11.76 -2.46
C PRO A 215 -7.91 12.50 -1.73
N PRO A 216 -8.47 13.58 -2.32
CA PRO A 216 -9.64 14.25 -1.77
C PRO A 216 -10.80 13.29 -1.51
N GLY A 217 -11.46 13.44 -0.36
CA GLY A 217 -12.59 12.61 0.05
C GLY A 217 -12.24 11.17 0.47
N THR A 218 -10.96 10.82 0.60
CA THR A 218 -10.53 9.50 1.08
C THR A 218 -10.07 9.54 2.53
N GLY A 219 -10.26 8.44 3.25
CA GLY A 219 -9.82 8.30 4.62
C GLY A 219 -9.52 6.86 5.02
N ALA A 220 -9.02 6.72 6.25
CA ALA A 220 -8.73 5.44 6.87
C ALA A 220 -8.95 5.51 8.38
N GLU A 221 -9.24 4.36 8.99
CA GLU A 221 -9.61 4.26 10.41
C GLU A 221 -8.78 3.19 11.10
N PHE A 222 -8.31 3.49 12.31
CA PHE A 222 -7.63 2.54 13.18
C PHE A 222 -8.38 2.39 14.51
N SER A 223 -8.41 1.16 15.04
CA SER A 223 -8.78 0.96 16.44
C SER A 223 -7.67 1.49 17.32
N LEU A 224 -8.00 2.25 18.36
CA LEU A 224 -6.98 2.64 19.34
C LEU A 224 -6.47 1.45 20.17
N GLU A 225 -7.16 0.32 20.16
CA GLU A 225 -6.72 -0.94 20.78
C GLU A 225 -5.58 -1.62 20.01
N ASP A 226 -5.53 -1.41 18.70
CA ASP A 226 -4.58 -2.06 17.78
C ASP A 226 -3.30 -1.22 17.58
N ILE A 227 -3.24 -0.02 18.14
CA ILE A 227 -2.07 0.84 18.10
C ILE A 227 -1.33 0.83 19.45
N PRO A 228 -0.05 1.23 19.48
CA PRO A 228 0.74 1.28 20.70
C PRO A 228 0.06 2.07 21.82
N TRP A 229 0.01 1.44 23.00
CA TRP A 229 -0.66 2.01 24.16
C TRP A 229 -0.01 3.32 24.66
N PRO A 230 -0.81 4.24 25.24
CA PRO A 230 -0.29 5.38 25.97
C PRO A 230 0.70 4.97 27.07
N HIS A 231 1.70 5.82 27.34
CA HIS A 231 2.44 5.72 28.60
C HIS A 231 1.47 5.89 29.76
N VAL A 232 1.69 5.17 30.86
CA VAL A 232 0.75 5.18 32.00
C VAL A 232 1.15 6.24 33.05
N GLU A 233 2.45 6.44 33.30
CA GLU A 233 2.95 7.37 34.31
C GLU A 233 4.21 8.13 33.86
N PRO A 234 4.13 9.46 33.61
CA PRO A 234 2.89 10.23 33.46
C PRO A 234 2.13 9.80 32.20
N TRP A 235 0.79 9.87 32.22
CA TRP A 235 0.02 9.51 31.03
C TRP A 235 0.36 10.42 29.85
N ALA A 236 0.77 9.81 28.74
CA ALA A 236 1.11 10.52 27.52
C ALA A 236 0.93 9.63 26.29
N PHE A 237 0.38 10.21 25.24
CA PHE A 237 0.26 9.60 23.91
C PHE A 237 0.80 10.54 22.85
N SER A 238 1.65 10.06 21.95
CA SER A 238 2.20 10.86 20.86
C SER A 238 1.91 10.26 19.48
N LEU A 239 1.59 11.15 18.54
CA LEU A 239 1.47 10.88 17.13
C LEU A 239 2.44 11.78 16.35
N ASP A 240 3.16 11.20 15.41
CA ASP A 240 4.05 11.92 14.50
C ASP A 240 3.60 11.70 13.05
N LEU A 241 3.42 12.78 12.30
CA LEU A 241 2.98 12.78 10.91
C LEU A 241 4.07 13.40 10.05
N GLY A 242 4.66 12.62 9.13
CA GLY A 242 5.62 13.14 8.16
C GLY A 242 4.93 13.54 6.87
N LEU A 243 4.49 14.79 6.78
CA LEU A 243 3.77 15.32 5.62
C LEU A 243 4.76 15.77 4.54
N GLN A 244 4.76 15.09 3.40
CA GLN A 244 5.54 15.48 2.22
C GLN A 244 4.79 16.48 1.35
N LEU A 245 3.47 16.30 1.22
CA LEU A 245 2.58 17.13 0.43
C LEU A 245 1.28 17.33 1.19
N ALA A 246 0.69 18.52 1.09
CA ALA A 246 -0.62 18.83 1.64
C ALA A 246 -1.25 19.98 0.84
N ALA A 247 -2.45 19.77 0.34
CA ALA A 247 -3.20 20.74 -0.45
C ALA A 247 -4.70 20.68 -0.14
N GLY A 248 -5.42 21.75 -0.45
CA GLY A 248 -6.86 21.86 -0.19
C GLY A 248 -7.19 22.18 1.28
N SER A 249 -8.43 21.86 1.66
CA SER A 249 -8.95 22.08 3.02
C SER A 249 -9.77 20.87 3.47
N GLY A 250 -9.57 20.48 4.73
CA GLY A 250 -10.24 19.33 5.34
C GLY A 250 -9.40 18.66 6.43
N HIS A 251 -9.93 17.60 7.03
CA HIS A 251 -9.25 16.86 8.09
C HIS A 251 -8.02 16.11 7.58
N LEU A 252 -6.93 16.23 8.35
CA LEU A 252 -5.76 15.37 8.22
C LEU A 252 -5.88 14.17 9.17
N LEU A 253 -6.34 14.44 10.40
CA LEU A 253 -6.42 13.47 11.47
C LEU A 253 -7.51 13.84 12.48
N ALA A 254 -8.19 12.83 13.04
CA ALA A 254 -9.07 13.01 14.19
C ALA A 254 -8.99 11.83 15.18
N LEU A 255 -9.25 12.12 16.45
CA LEU A 255 -9.37 11.13 17.53
C LEU A 255 -10.76 11.28 18.15
N GLY A 256 -11.46 10.16 18.33
CA GLY A 256 -12.82 10.15 18.88
C GLY A 256 -13.42 8.76 18.87
N THR A 257 -14.75 8.69 18.82
CA THR A 257 -15.52 7.46 18.60
C THR A 257 -16.22 7.51 17.24
N PRO A 258 -16.73 6.40 16.70
CA PRO A 258 -17.50 6.41 15.44
C PRO A 258 -18.69 7.39 15.45
N GLU A 259 -19.33 7.57 16.60
CA GLU A 259 -20.49 8.46 16.79
C GLU A 259 -20.08 9.92 16.97
N ASN A 260 -18.88 10.17 17.49
CA ASN A 260 -18.33 11.51 17.69
C ASN A 260 -16.82 11.50 17.41
N PRO A 261 -16.40 11.62 16.14
CA PRO A 261 -15.01 11.45 15.74
C PRO A 261 -14.13 12.67 16.08
N PHE A 262 -14.72 13.78 16.53
CA PHE A 262 -14.06 15.08 16.66
C PHE A 262 -13.68 15.47 18.09
N TRP A 263 -13.33 14.51 18.96
CA TRP A 263 -12.88 14.84 20.33
C TRP A 263 -11.60 15.69 20.29
N LEU A 264 -10.72 15.33 19.36
CA LEU A 264 -9.54 16.10 18.96
C LEU A 264 -9.36 15.98 17.45
N SER A 265 -9.12 17.07 16.75
CA SER A 265 -8.92 17.04 15.30
C SER A 265 -7.82 17.99 14.83
N LEU A 266 -7.13 17.57 13.77
CA LEU A 266 -6.19 18.35 12.99
C LEU A 266 -6.80 18.60 11.61
N HIS A 267 -7.11 19.85 11.33
CA HIS A 267 -7.73 20.29 10.08
C HIS A 267 -6.77 21.17 9.29
N LEU A 268 -6.55 20.87 8.01
CA LEU A 268 -5.77 21.71 7.10
C LEU A 268 -6.65 22.83 6.56
N GLN A 269 -6.22 24.08 6.72
CA GLN A 269 -6.88 25.25 6.15
C GLN A 269 -5.83 26.30 5.78
N ASP A 270 -5.79 26.75 4.53
CA ASP A 270 -4.90 27.82 4.05
C ASP A 270 -3.42 27.60 4.43
N GLN A 271 -2.90 26.37 4.23
CA GLN A 271 -1.54 25.95 4.62
C GLN A 271 -1.23 26.07 6.13
N LYS A 272 -2.27 26.12 6.97
CA LYS A 272 -2.16 26.05 8.42
C LYS A 272 -2.86 24.79 8.91
N VAL A 273 -2.30 24.18 9.94
CA VAL A 273 -2.94 23.11 10.69
C VAL A 273 -3.69 23.73 11.85
N MET A 274 -4.99 23.53 11.85
CA MET A 274 -5.90 23.92 12.92
C MET A 274 -6.08 22.74 13.87
N LEU A 275 -5.60 22.87 15.10
CA LEU A 275 -5.90 21.94 16.19
C LEU A 275 -7.19 22.37 16.89
N SER A 276 -8.20 21.52 16.86
CA SER A 276 -9.48 21.74 17.56
C SER A 276 -9.80 20.60 18.51
N SER A 277 -10.52 20.91 19.58
CA SER A 277 -11.10 19.95 20.51
C SER A 277 -12.55 20.34 20.82
N VAL A 278 -13.35 19.38 21.30
CA VAL A 278 -14.73 19.61 21.77
C VAL A 278 -14.82 20.73 22.80
N SER A 279 -13.74 21.03 23.52
CA SER A 279 -13.71 22.07 24.54
C SER A 279 -12.48 22.96 24.39
N GLY A 280 -12.56 23.95 23.51
CA GLY A 280 -11.57 25.02 23.44
C GLY A 280 -11.54 25.76 22.10
N PRO A 281 -10.96 26.97 22.05
CA PRO A 281 -10.69 27.66 20.80
C PRO A 281 -9.65 26.86 19.99
N GLY A 282 -9.85 26.79 18.68
CA GLY A 282 -8.89 26.16 17.78
C GLY A 282 -7.55 26.92 17.76
N LEU A 283 -6.44 26.18 17.70
CA LEU A 283 -5.10 26.75 17.57
C LEU A 283 -4.57 26.53 16.16
N ALA A 284 -3.90 27.54 15.60
CA ALA A 284 -3.37 27.49 14.25
C ALA A 284 -1.84 27.41 14.26
N LEU A 285 -1.27 26.39 13.62
CA LEU A 285 0.16 26.27 13.39
C LEU A 285 0.44 26.32 11.87
N PRO A 286 1.32 27.21 11.36
CA PRO A 286 1.73 27.18 9.96
C PRO A 286 2.37 25.83 9.60
N LEU A 287 1.90 25.19 8.52
CA LEU A 287 2.41 23.90 8.09
C LEU A 287 3.72 24.05 7.31
N ILE A 288 4.72 23.28 7.67
CA ILE A 288 6.02 23.20 6.98
C ILE A 288 6.20 21.78 6.44
N LEU A 289 6.13 21.61 5.12
CA LEU A 289 6.33 20.31 4.48
C LEU A 289 7.75 19.77 4.69
N GLY A 290 7.89 18.45 4.83
CA GLY A 290 9.18 17.78 5.09
C GLY A 290 9.68 17.89 6.53
N VAL A 291 8.96 18.58 7.43
CA VAL A 291 9.21 18.59 8.87
C VAL A 291 8.08 17.84 9.57
N THR A 292 8.43 16.87 10.40
CA THR A 292 7.45 16.05 11.13
C THR A 292 6.54 16.91 12.00
N LEU A 293 5.24 16.76 11.80
CA LEU A 293 4.20 17.36 12.64
C LEU A 293 3.93 16.42 13.81
N GLN A 294 4.16 16.88 15.03
CA GLN A 294 4.05 16.08 16.24
C GLN A 294 2.87 16.53 17.08
N LEU A 295 2.06 15.58 17.50
CA LEU A 295 0.91 15.78 18.38
C LEU A 295 1.13 14.97 19.65
N LYS A 296 1.27 15.65 20.79
CA LYS A 296 1.47 15.02 22.10
C LYS A 296 0.33 15.33 23.04
N LEU A 297 -0.40 14.29 23.42
CA LEU A 297 -1.51 14.34 24.36
C LEU A 297 -0.99 14.02 25.76
N THR A 298 -1.49 14.76 26.74
CA THR A 298 -1.30 14.49 28.18
C THR A 298 -2.64 14.69 28.89
N VAL A 299 -2.70 14.35 30.17
CA VAL A 299 -3.93 14.46 30.97
C VAL A 299 -4.62 15.83 30.92
N SER A 300 -3.87 16.92 30.74
CA SER A 300 -4.37 18.29 30.88
C SER A 300 -4.10 19.19 29.67
N ARG A 301 -3.41 18.69 28.64
CA ARG A 301 -3.03 19.51 27.48
C ARG A 301 -2.70 18.65 26.27
N VAL A 302 -2.89 19.25 25.10
CA VAL A 302 -2.42 18.76 23.81
C VAL A 302 -1.37 19.73 23.31
N VAL A 303 -0.22 19.21 22.89
CA VAL A 303 0.86 19.98 22.31
C VAL A 303 0.96 19.62 20.83
N LEU A 304 0.79 20.61 19.95
CA LEU A 304 1.07 20.47 18.53
C LEU A 304 2.40 21.17 18.25
N SER A 305 3.39 20.47 17.70
CA SER A 305 4.70 21.03 17.41
C SER A 305 5.20 20.63 16.03
N GLN A 306 5.93 21.54 15.40
CA GLN A 306 6.62 21.28 14.14
C GLN A 306 7.93 22.08 14.12
N GLY A 307 9.06 21.36 14.15
CA GLY A 307 10.39 21.96 14.30
C GLY A 307 10.50 22.77 15.60
N THR A 308 10.76 24.08 15.50
CA THR A 308 10.87 24.99 16.65
C THR A 308 9.55 25.60 17.09
N LYS A 309 8.50 25.49 16.28
CA LYS A 309 7.18 26.06 16.57
C LYS A 309 6.36 25.06 17.38
N LYS A 310 5.61 25.56 18.36
CA LYS A 310 4.68 24.76 19.16
C LYS A 310 3.48 25.57 19.60
N GLU A 311 2.35 24.92 19.64
CA GLU A 311 1.08 25.41 20.17
C GLU A 311 0.60 24.46 21.26
N ILE A 312 0.01 25.00 22.32
CA ILE A 312 -0.43 24.23 23.48
C ILE A 312 -1.90 24.52 23.74
N LEU A 313 -2.74 23.51 23.50
CA LEU A 313 -4.15 23.54 23.85
C LEU A 313 -4.33 22.97 25.25
N ALA A 314 -4.79 23.79 26.19
CA ALA A 314 -5.18 23.31 27.51
C ALA A 314 -6.49 22.54 27.42
N LEU A 315 -6.54 21.35 28.01
CA LEU A 315 -7.78 20.56 28.11
C LEU A 315 -8.43 20.86 29.46
N PRO A 316 -9.75 21.11 29.50
CA PRO A 316 -10.42 21.40 30.75
C PRO A 316 -10.35 20.19 31.70
N PRO A 317 -10.18 20.40 33.01
CA PRO A 317 -10.13 19.33 34.01
C PRO A 317 -11.49 18.62 34.20
N VAL A 318 -12.59 19.23 33.73
CA VAL A 318 -13.95 18.71 33.81
C VAL A 318 -14.65 18.96 32.46
N GLY A 319 -15.01 17.88 31.77
CA GLY A 319 -15.62 17.88 30.42
C GLY A 319 -16.00 16.44 30.01
N PRO A 320 -16.75 16.25 28.91
CA PRO A 320 -17.19 14.91 28.48
C PRO A 320 -15.97 14.01 28.32
N ALA A 321 -15.92 12.91 29.09
CA ALA A 321 -14.92 11.84 29.13
C ALA A 321 -13.49 12.25 28.71
N PRO A 322 -12.49 12.34 29.63
CA PRO A 322 -11.10 12.67 29.29
C PRO A 322 -10.62 11.93 28.05
N LEU A 323 -9.78 12.54 27.19
CA LEU A 323 -9.23 11.85 26.00
C LEU A 323 -8.60 10.48 26.35
N LEU A 324 -8.15 10.29 27.60
CA LEU A 324 -7.75 8.98 28.14
C LEU A 324 -8.82 7.88 27.96
N ASN A 325 -10.09 8.22 28.10
CA ASN A 325 -11.20 7.28 28.00
C ASN A 325 -11.33 6.69 26.60
N LEU A 326 -10.75 7.31 25.57
CA LEU A 326 -10.69 6.73 24.24
C LEU A 326 -9.92 5.40 24.22
N TRP A 327 -8.94 5.22 25.12
CA TRP A 327 -8.24 3.93 25.28
C TRP A 327 -8.92 3.00 26.30
N ALA A 328 -9.77 3.53 27.17
CA ALA A 328 -10.51 2.73 28.14
C ALA A 328 -11.79 2.11 27.55
N GLN A 329 -12.39 2.79 26.57
CA GLN A 329 -13.57 2.35 25.84
C GLN A 329 -13.09 1.70 24.55
N THR A 330 -13.42 0.42 24.33
CA THR A 330 -13.02 -0.39 23.16
C THR A 330 -13.45 0.18 21.78
N GLN A 331 -14.09 1.35 21.79
CA GLN A 331 -14.62 2.08 20.66
C GLN A 331 -13.76 3.29 20.26
N GLY A 332 -12.63 3.55 20.92
CA GLY A 332 -11.71 4.60 20.51
C GLY A 332 -11.20 4.38 19.08
N ARG A 333 -11.18 5.44 18.28
CA ARG A 333 -10.73 5.42 16.88
C ARG A 333 -9.75 6.55 16.59
N LEU A 334 -8.78 6.24 15.73
CA LEU A 334 -7.95 7.21 15.02
C LEU A 334 -8.40 7.26 13.56
N PHE A 335 -8.83 8.43 13.12
CA PHE A 335 -9.26 8.69 11.75
C PHE A 335 -8.16 9.47 11.03
N LEU A 336 -7.89 9.13 9.77
CA LEU A 336 -6.98 9.81 8.88
C LEU A 336 -7.72 10.28 7.64
N GLY A 337 -7.49 11.51 7.21
CA GLY A 337 -8.13 12.08 6.03
C GLY A 337 -9.61 12.39 6.21
N ALA A 338 -10.38 12.22 5.13
CA ALA A 338 -11.81 12.50 5.10
C ALA A 338 -12.61 11.48 5.92
N LEU A 339 -13.59 11.98 6.67
CA LEU A 339 -14.55 11.15 7.39
C LEU A 339 -15.74 10.77 6.48
N PRO A 340 -16.49 9.68 6.78
CA PRO A 340 -17.51 9.11 5.88
C PRO A 340 -18.65 10.06 5.44
N VAL A 341 -18.83 11.21 6.10
CA VAL A 341 -19.91 12.18 5.85
C VAL A 341 -19.36 13.57 5.47
N GLU A 342 -18.04 13.70 5.30
CA GLU A 342 -17.41 14.99 5.13
C GLU A 342 -16.99 15.26 3.68
N ALA A 343 -17.46 16.38 3.13
CA ALA A 343 -16.96 16.91 1.87
C ALA A 343 -15.58 17.54 2.09
N SER A 344 -14.53 16.72 2.12
CA SER A 344 -13.14 17.16 2.25
C SER A 344 -12.49 17.33 0.89
N SER A 345 -11.86 18.49 0.68
CA SER A 345 -11.00 18.75 -0.49
C SER A 345 -9.52 18.51 -0.18
N ALA A 346 -9.19 18.12 1.06
CA ALA A 346 -7.83 17.90 1.48
C ALA A 346 -7.24 16.70 0.74
N SER A 347 -6.04 16.90 0.20
CA SER A 347 -5.20 15.83 -0.31
C SER A 347 -3.82 15.97 0.29
N PHE A 348 -3.24 14.86 0.71
CA PHE A 348 -1.94 14.89 1.35
C PHE A 348 -1.21 13.56 1.19
N CYS A 349 0.09 13.64 1.39
CA CYS A 349 0.99 12.51 1.31
C CYS A 349 1.80 12.40 2.59
N LEU A 350 1.75 11.23 3.21
CA LEU A 350 2.53 10.89 4.40
C LEU A 350 3.73 10.03 3.98
N ASP A 351 4.94 10.40 4.36
CA ASP A 351 6.07 9.46 4.33
C ASP A 351 5.93 8.39 5.43
N GLY A 352 5.19 8.70 6.48
CA GLY A 352 4.81 7.78 7.54
C GLY A 352 3.93 8.44 8.58
N LEU A 353 3.35 7.57 9.40
CA LEU A 353 2.57 7.89 10.58
C LEU A 353 3.12 7.04 11.72
N TRP A 354 3.46 7.65 12.84
CA TRP A 354 3.96 6.94 14.01
C TRP A 354 3.08 7.21 15.21
N ALA A 355 2.81 6.17 15.99
CA ALA A 355 2.20 6.27 17.30
C ALA A 355 3.20 5.74 18.34
N GLN A 356 3.52 6.56 19.34
CA GLN A 356 4.50 6.21 20.39
C GLN A 356 5.84 5.71 19.84
N GLY A 357 6.32 6.30 18.73
CA GLY A 357 7.57 5.94 18.08
C GLY A 357 7.52 4.68 17.21
N GLN A 358 6.40 3.95 17.16
CA GLN A 358 6.20 2.83 16.24
C GLN A 358 5.41 3.28 15.01
N ARG A 359 5.90 2.93 13.82
CA ARG A 359 5.23 3.25 12.55
C ARG A 359 3.93 2.44 12.44
N LEU A 360 2.83 3.10 12.14
CA LEU A 360 1.55 2.46 11.89
C LEU A 360 1.51 1.90 10.48
N ASP A 361 1.02 0.67 10.38
CA ASP A 361 0.83 -0.05 9.12
C ASP A 361 -0.59 0.19 8.61
N MET A 362 -0.70 0.84 7.45
CA MET A 362 -1.99 1.16 6.83
C MET A 362 -2.78 -0.05 6.37
N ASP A 363 -2.14 -1.19 6.18
CA ASP A 363 -2.81 -2.43 5.81
C ASP A 363 -3.45 -3.11 7.04
N ARG A 364 -3.15 -2.61 8.25
CA ARG A 364 -3.81 -2.98 9.52
C ARG A 364 -4.92 -2.03 9.96
N ALA A 365 -5.26 -1.04 9.14
CA ALA A 365 -6.41 -0.19 9.39
C ALA A 365 -7.70 -1.02 9.49
N LEU A 366 -8.64 -0.62 10.34
CA LEU A 366 -9.98 -1.22 10.41
C LEU A 366 -10.75 -1.05 9.10
N SER A 367 -10.61 0.13 8.49
CA SER A 367 -11.28 0.48 7.24
C SER A 367 -10.45 1.48 6.44
N ARG A 368 -10.62 1.45 5.11
CA ARG A 368 -9.91 2.32 4.17
C ARG A 368 -10.73 2.59 2.93
N SER A 369 -10.77 3.85 2.48
CA SER A 369 -11.48 4.23 1.26
C SER A 369 -10.84 3.65 -0.01
N ASN A 370 -11.67 3.30 -1.00
CA ASN A 370 -11.23 2.86 -2.33
C ASN A 370 -10.54 4.00 -3.09
N GLY A 371 -9.22 4.16 -2.93
CA GLY A 371 -8.47 5.28 -3.51
C GLY A 371 -7.26 5.70 -2.69
N THR A 372 -7.22 5.34 -1.41
CA THR A 372 -6.03 5.53 -0.58
C THR A 372 -4.96 4.53 -1.02
N ASP A 373 -3.85 5.04 -1.52
CA ASP A 373 -2.72 4.24 -1.98
C ASP A 373 -1.64 4.21 -0.88
N THR A 374 -1.13 3.01 -0.58
CA THR A 374 -0.08 2.76 0.42
C THR A 374 1.33 2.93 -0.16
N THR A 375 1.38 3.37 -1.41
CA THR A 375 2.54 3.81 -2.17
C THR A 375 2.25 5.18 -2.74
N ILE A 376 3.23 6.10 -2.69
CA ILE A 376 3.12 7.40 -3.33
C ILE A 376 3.22 7.16 -4.82
N LYS A 377 2.06 7.10 -5.48
CA LYS A 377 2.00 7.42 -6.91
C LYS A 377 2.42 8.87 -6.99
N SER A 378 3.55 9.16 -7.65
CA SER A 378 4.00 10.54 -7.81
C SER A 378 2.79 11.39 -8.22
N PRO A 379 2.46 12.48 -7.50
CA PRO A 379 1.32 13.29 -7.88
C PRO A 379 1.52 13.69 -9.34
N PRO A 380 0.45 13.73 -10.16
CA PRO A 380 0.57 14.32 -11.48
C PRO A 380 1.21 15.71 -11.30
N LYS A 381 2.21 16.03 -12.12
CA LYS A 381 2.99 17.28 -12.07
C LYS A 381 2.13 18.57 -12.07
N ASN A 382 0.81 18.44 -12.22
CA ASN A 382 -0.19 19.49 -12.23
C ASN A 382 -0.81 19.80 -10.85
N LEU A 383 -0.33 19.19 -9.75
CA LEU A 383 -0.75 19.48 -8.37
C LEU A 383 0.28 20.31 -7.56
N LEU A 384 1.34 20.80 -8.21
CA LEU A 384 2.32 21.74 -7.67
C LEU A 384 2.09 23.15 -8.22
#